data_AF-A0A6H0Y0R4-F1
#
_entry.id   AF-A0A6H0Y0R4-F1
#
_cell.length_a   1.000
_cell.length_b   1.000
_cell.length_c   1.000
_cell.angle_alpha   90.00
_cell.angle_beta   90.00
_cell.angle_gamma   90.00
#
_symmetry.space_group_name_H-M   'P 1'
#
loop_
_entity.id
_entity.type
_entity.pdbx_description
1 polymer ?
#
loop_
_entity_poly.entity_id
_entity_poly.type
_entity_poly.pdbx_seq_one_letter_code
_entity_poly.pdbx_strand_id
1 'polypeptide(L)'
;MADSVQEFNSLEDDANIYKLVGPVLLKQDLSEARSTVDGRLEFIEKEISRIETNIRDIQTKSNSKRSEIVQLQSQAQQVAA
;
A
#
# COMPACT_ATOMS: atom_id res chain seq x y z
N MET A 1 1.99 -0.08 -12.17
CA MET A 1 2.53 1.18 -11.63
C MET A 1 3.67 1.71 -12.48
N ALA A 2 4.58 0.86 -12.96
CA ALA A 2 5.64 1.24 -13.89
C ALA A 2 5.11 1.87 -15.20
N ASP A 3 4.03 1.32 -15.77
CA ASP A 3 3.50 1.78 -17.06
C ASP A 3 3.12 3.27 -17.09
N SER A 4 2.46 3.79 -16.04
CA SER A 4 2.06 5.20 -15.99
C SER A 4 3.26 6.16 -15.86
N VAL A 5 4.32 5.77 -15.14
CA VAL A 5 5.55 6.56 -15.06
C VAL A 5 6.30 6.55 -16.38
N GLN A 6 6.35 5.37 -17.02
CA GLN A 6 6.98 5.22 -18.33
C GLN A 6 6.23 6.02 -19.41
N GLU A 7 4.90 6.03 -19.38
CA GLU A 7 4.08 6.85 -20.27
C GLU A 7 4.41 8.34 -20.12
N PHE A 8 4.46 8.86 -18.89
CA PHE A 8 4.83 10.26 -18.64
C PHE A 8 6.28 10.58 -19.03
N ASN A 9 7.19 9.60 -18.97
CA ASN A 9 8.58 9.73 -19.43
C ASN A 9 8.73 9.76 -20.94
N SER A 10 7.77 9.23 -21.69
CA SER A 10 7.79 9.22 -23.15
C SER A 10 7.13 10.45 -23.80
N LEU A 11 6.58 11.37 -23.00
CA LEU A 11 5.92 12.57 -23.51
C LEU A 11 6.92 13.65 -23.91
N GLU A 12 6.61 14.36 -25.00
CA GLU A 12 7.32 15.57 -25.43
C GLU A 12 7.01 16.74 -24.47
N ASP A 13 7.94 17.69 -24.33
CA ASP A 13 7.85 18.79 -23.36
C ASP A 13 6.65 19.73 -23.61
N ASP A 14 6.12 19.76 -24.84
CA ASP A 14 4.94 20.55 -25.25
C ASP A 14 3.63 19.73 -25.32
N ALA A 15 3.65 18.49 -24.80
CA ALA A 15 2.49 17.63 -24.79
C ALA A 15 1.29 18.27 -24.06
N ASN A 16 0.11 18.19 -24.69
CA ASN A 16 -1.12 18.68 -24.08
C ASN A 16 -1.65 17.67 -23.04
N ILE A 17 -1.60 18.04 -21.76
CA ILE A 17 -2.10 17.21 -20.66
C ILE A 17 -3.44 17.74 -20.15
N TYR A 18 -4.35 16.79 -19.90
CA TYR A 18 -5.66 17.07 -19.34
C TYR A 18 -5.94 16.17 -18.15
N LYS A 19 -6.49 16.77 -17.09
CA LYS A 19 -6.91 16.08 -15.88
C LYS A 19 -8.44 16.03 -15.81
N LEU A 20 -8.98 14.84 -15.62
CA LEU A 20 -10.40 14.64 -15.37
C LEU A 20 -10.74 15.00 -13.92
N VAL A 21 -11.64 15.96 -13.73
CA VAL A 21 -12.19 16.38 -12.43
C VAL A 21 -13.71 16.38 -12.53
N GLY A 22 -14.34 15.38 -11.93
CA GLY A 22 -15.78 15.16 -12.10
C GLY A 22 -16.14 14.99 -13.58
N PRO A 23 -17.13 15.71 -14.12
CA PRO A 23 -17.51 15.64 -15.53
C PRO A 23 -16.65 16.51 -16.47
N VAL A 24 -15.58 17.16 -15.98
CA VAL A 24 -14.81 18.16 -16.74
C VAL A 24 -13.37 17.73 -16.96
N LEU A 25 -12.83 17.99 -18.17
CA LEU A 25 -11.40 17.89 -18.48
C LEU A 25 -10.74 19.27 -18.35
N LEU A 26 -9.78 19.38 -17.44
CA LEU A 26 -9.01 20.60 -17.20
C LEU A 26 -7.63 20.47 -17.81
N LYS A 27 -7.20 21.49 -18.56
CA LYS A 27 -5.82 21.55 -19.06
C LYS A 27 -4.87 21.70 -17.88
N GLN A 28 -3.78 20.94 -17.88
CA GLN A 28 -2.77 20.94 -16.82
C GLN A 28 -1.36 20.95 -17.43
N ASP A 29 -0.41 21.56 -16.74
CA ASP A 29 1.00 21.53 -17.12
C ASP A 29 1.62 20.14 -16.89
N LEU A 30 2.49 19.72 -17.81
CA LEU A 30 3.15 18.41 -17.78
C LEU A 30 3.93 18.16 -16.49
N SER A 31 4.65 19.19 -16.00
CA SER A 31 5.44 19.12 -14.76
C SER A 31 4.57 18.91 -13.53
N GLU A 32 3.42 19.58 -13.44
CA GLU A 32 2.46 19.40 -12.35
C GLU A 32 1.79 18.03 -12.39
N ALA A 33 1.43 17.58 -13.58
CA ALA A 33 0.82 16.26 -13.78
C ALA A 33 1.79 15.15 -13.35
N ARG A 34 3.06 15.24 -13.76
CA ARG A 34 4.13 14.32 -13.33
C ARG A 34 4.31 14.31 -11.81
N SER A 35 4.45 15.47 -11.19
CA SER A 35 4.58 15.58 -9.72
C SER A 35 3.36 14.98 -8.99
N THR A 36 2.16 15.17 -9.54
CA THR A 36 0.93 14.57 -8.98
C THR A 36 0.94 13.05 -9.08
N VAL A 37 1.39 12.50 -10.20
CA VAL A 37 1.51 11.03 -10.39
C VAL A 37 2.56 10.47 -9.45
N ASP A 38 3.75 11.05 -9.40
CA ASP A 38 4.84 10.61 -8.53
C ASP A 38 4.42 10.62 -7.05
N GLY A 39 3.80 11.71 -6.59
CA GLY A 39 3.31 11.82 -5.22
C GLY A 39 2.22 10.79 -4.88
N ARG A 40 1.35 10.43 -5.85
CA ARG A 40 0.36 9.37 -5.66
C ARG A 40 0.98 7.98 -5.58
N LEU A 41 2.00 7.71 -6.38
CA LEU A 41 2.72 6.44 -6.34
C LEU A 41 3.46 6.28 -5.02
N GLU A 42 4.18 7.31 -4.58
CA GLU A 42 4.87 7.31 -3.29
C GLU A 42 3.88 7.10 -2.13
N PHE A 43 2.72 7.75 -2.18
CA PHE A 43 1.67 7.53 -1.19
C PHE A 43 1.22 6.07 -1.18
N ILE A 44 0.88 5.50 -2.33
CA ILE A 44 0.41 4.10 -2.41
C ILE A 44 1.48 3.12 -1.92
N GLU A 45 2.75 3.32 -2.26
CA GLU A 45 3.86 2.48 -1.77
C GLU A 45 4.00 2.53 -0.24
N LYS A 46 3.86 3.73 0.35
CA LYS A 46 3.83 3.90 1.81
C LYS A 46 2.63 3.19 2.44
N GLU A 47 1.46 3.27 1.82
CA GLU A 47 0.26 2.58 2.30
C GLU A 47 0.46 1.05 2.26
N ILE A 48 1.01 0.51 1.18
CA ILE A 48 1.34 -0.92 1.05
C ILE A 48 2.27 -1.34 2.20
N SER A 49 3.38 -0.62 2.39
CA SER A 49 4.36 -0.91 3.44
C SER A 49 3.75 -0.88 4.84
N ARG A 50 2.85 0.08 5.11
CA ARG A 50 2.13 0.17 6.38
C ARG A 50 1.20 -1.02 6.58
N ILE A 51 0.44 -1.41 5.56
CA ILE A 51 -0.47 -2.55 5.63
C ILE A 51 0.31 -3.86 5.82
N GLU A 52 1.44 -4.05 5.13
CA GLU A 52 2.28 -5.22 5.35
C GLU A 52 2.82 -5.31 6.78
N THR A 53 3.22 -4.17 7.37
CA THR A 53 3.65 -4.11 8.77
C THR A 53 2.52 -4.53 9.71
N ASN A 54 1.32 -3.99 9.50
CA ASN A 54 0.14 -4.38 10.28
C ASN A 54 -0.17 -5.88 10.17
N ILE A 55 -0.03 -6.46 8.97
CA ILE A 55 -0.22 -7.90 8.76
C ILE A 55 0.80 -8.69 9.57
N ARG A 56 2.09 -8.35 9.52
CA ARG A 56 3.15 -9.04 10.28
C ARG A 56 2.92 -8.95 11.78
N ASP A 57 2.52 -7.79 12.28
CA ASP A 57 2.23 -7.58 13.70
C ASP A 57 1.04 -8.43 14.17
N ILE A 58 -0.04 -8.47 13.38
CA ILE A 58 -1.22 -9.28 13.67
C ILE A 58 -0.87 -10.78 13.65
N GLN A 59 -0.10 -11.23 12.66
CA GLN A 59 0.36 -12.62 12.59
C GLN A 59 1.21 -12.99 13.81
N THR A 60 2.13 -12.13 14.23
CA THR A 60 2.97 -12.34 15.42
C THR A 60 2.12 -12.46 16.68
N LYS A 61 1.17 -11.53 16.88
CA LYS A 61 0.23 -11.57 18.01
C LYS A 61 -0.62 -12.84 18.00
N SER A 62 -1.13 -13.23 16.83
CA SER A 62 -1.92 -14.45 16.64
C SER A 62 -1.12 -15.71 17.02
N ASN A 63 0.13 -15.80 16.56
CA ASN A 63 1.01 -16.92 16.88
C ASN A 63 1.37 -17.00 18.37
N SER A 64 1.64 -15.84 19.01
CA SER A 64 1.88 -15.79 20.47
C SER A 64 0.67 -16.34 21.23
N LYS A 65 -0.54 -15.87 20.90
CA LYS A 65 -1.77 -16.34 21.53
C LYS A 65 -2.03 -17.82 21.30
N ARG A 66 -1.74 -18.32 20.09
CA ARG A 66 -1.81 -19.76 19.80
C ARG A 66 -0.86 -20.56 20.70
N SER A 67 0.37 -20.09 20.89
CA SER A 67 1.34 -20.75 21.77
C SER A 67 0.87 -20.76 23.24
N GLU A 68 0.35 -19.64 23.74
CA GLU A 68 -0.22 -19.55 25.09
C GLU A 68 -1.37 -20.57 25.29
N ILE A 69 -2.28 -20.69 24.32
CA ILE A 69 -3.39 -21.65 24.37
C ILE A 69 -2.87 -23.09 24.43
N VAL A 70 -1.90 -23.45 23.59
CA VAL A 70 -1.31 -24.81 23.58
C VAL A 70 -0.64 -25.13 24.92
N GLN A 71 0.10 -24.18 25.49
CA GLN A 71 0.72 -24.35 26.80
C GLN A 71 -0.32 -24.60 27.90
N LEU A 72 -1.38 -23.79 27.96
CA LEU A 72 -2.47 -23.97 28.92
C LEU A 72 -3.17 -25.32 28.76
N GLN A 73 -3.44 -25.74 27.52
CA GLN A 73 -4.03 -27.06 27.24
C GLN A 73 -3.13 -28.21 27.71
N SER A 74 -1.81 -28.11 27.49
CA SER A 74 -0.85 -29.13 27.95
C SER A 74 -0.78 -29.22 29.48
N GLN A 75 -0.82 -28.08 30.18
CA GLN A 75 -0.82 -28.05 31.65
C GLN A 75 -2.10 -28.65 32.21
N ALA A 76 -3.26 -28.32 31.63
CA ALA A 76 -4.54 -28.89 32.06
C ALA A 76 -4.59 -30.42 31.90
N GLN A 77 -3.99 -30.97 30.84
CA GLN A 77 -3.87 -32.42 30.66
C GLN A 77 -2.95 -33.08 31.70
N GLN A 78 -1.85 -32.42 32.09
CA GLN A 78 -0.94 -32.94 33.11
C GLN A 78 -1.55 -32.95 34.52
N VAL A 79 -2.43 -32.00 34.84
CA VAL A 79 -3.12 -31.94 36.14
C VAL A 79 -4.29 -32.93 36.23
N ALA A 80 -4.84 -33.37 35.09
CA ALA A 80 -5.94 -34.32 35.02
C ALA A 80 -5.51 -35.80 35.01
N ALA A 81 -4.20 -36.08 34.93
CA ALA A 81 -3.58 -37.41 34.99
C ALA A 81 -2.94 -37.66 36.36
#